data_AF-A3XR09-F1
#
_entry.id   AF-A3XR09-F1
#
_cell.length_a   1.000
_cell.length_b   1.000
_cell.length_c   1.000
_cell.angle_alpha   90.00
_cell.angle_beta   90.00
_cell.angle_gamma   90.00
#
_symmetry.space_group_name_H-M   'P 1'
#
loop_
_entity.id
_entity.type
_entity.pdbx_description
1 polymer ?
#
loop_
_entity_poly.entity_id
_entity_poly.type
_entity_poly.pdbx_seq_one_letter_code
_entity_poly.pdbx_strand_id
1 'polypeptide(L)'
;MTVTGNTQPTNGSVTVNPDGTFAYTPEPGFVGEDSFEYTVCDDGTPSECTTGTVTIEVTPDYGNSTVANDDAYFGLIDNTISGNVLDNDFDPEGQSQQVDVNATPLNGPSNGTLEINSDGSFIYTPNAGFIGTDQFTYQVSDTGSPVATDVATVYISVREDDYLPPPPPPAIVELALEKVGVFNDENGDQRPQVGETITYTFTVYNTGEVTISDIVIEDPLVDVLGGPINLAPGEVDATTFTAVYAITQADIEQLFVENQALVSGVDPSGDVIEDLSDDPNDDTNVDTNGNGNPDDITVTIIPNVLSDEDIVIYNVMTPNGDGLNDIFMIENIDDYPDNKVQIFNRWGVEVYSTEGYSIDNDNVFRGFSDGRATVRRGERLPTGTYYYIIEYADPDTGEVRRKASFLYIN
;
A
#
# COMPACT_ATOMS: atom_id res chain seq x y z
N MET A 1 18.01 20.11 29.92
CA MET A 1 17.35 20.01 31.24
C MET A 1 16.94 21.40 31.74
N THR A 2 15.74 21.56 32.32
CA THR A 2 15.27 22.81 32.96
C THR A 2 14.62 22.55 34.32
N VAL A 3 14.78 23.48 35.27
CA VAL A 3 14.23 23.40 36.63
C VAL A 3 13.15 24.47 36.88
N THR A 4 12.07 24.11 37.57
CA THR A 4 11.03 25.06 38.02
C THR A 4 10.63 24.79 39.47
N GLY A 5 10.48 25.83 40.29
CA GLY A 5 9.96 25.71 41.65
C GLY A 5 8.44 25.50 41.69
N ASN A 6 7.96 24.63 42.58
CA ASN A 6 6.55 24.24 42.67
C ASN A 6 5.83 24.82 43.90
N THR A 7 6.51 24.84 45.06
CA THR A 7 5.92 25.25 46.35
C THR A 7 6.84 26.20 47.12
N GLN A 8 6.29 26.92 48.10
CA GLN A 8 7.07 27.72 49.06
C GLN A 8 7.15 26.97 50.40
N PRO A 9 8.28 27.09 51.11
CA PRO A 9 8.44 26.53 52.45
C PRO A 9 7.50 27.20 53.49
N THR A 10 7.32 26.54 54.65
CA THR A 10 6.38 27.02 55.69
C THR A 10 7.03 28.04 56.64
N ASN A 11 8.34 27.95 56.87
CA ASN A 11 9.07 28.79 57.83
C ASN A 11 10.14 29.65 57.14
N GLY A 12 9.93 29.97 55.87
CA GLY A 12 10.83 30.81 55.09
C GLY A 12 10.29 31.10 53.70
N SER A 13 11.16 31.60 52.83
CA SER A 13 10.85 31.82 51.41
C SER A 13 11.99 31.33 50.53
N VAL A 14 11.67 30.81 49.35
CA VAL A 14 12.64 30.29 48.38
C VAL A 14 12.46 30.91 46.99
N THR A 15 13.56 31.16 46.30
CA THR A 15 13.58 31.43 44.86
C THR A 15 14.40 30.34 44.17
N VAL A 16 13.80 29.63 43.21
CA VAL A 16 14.47 28.56 42.43
C VAL A 16 14.73 29.07 41.01
N ASN A 17 15.97 28.94 40.55
CA ASN A 17 16.41 29.35 39.22
C ASN A 17 16.33 28.18 38.21
N PRO A 18 16.21 28.47 36.90
CA PRO A 18 16.12 27.43 35.86
C PRO A 18 17.31 26.47 35.76
N ASP A 19 18.48 26.89 36.27
CA ASP A 19 19.71 26.10 36.34
C ASP A 19 19.77 25.16 37.56
N GLY A 20 18.74 25.16 38.42
CA GLY A 20 18.66 24.34 39.62
C GLY A 20 19.19 25.00 40.88
N THR A 21 19.83 26.17 40.78
CA THR A 21 20.26 26.92 41.97
C THR A 21 19.06 27.52 42.70
N PHE A 22 19.14 27.67 44.03
CA PHE A 22 18.07 28.31 44.82
C PHE A 22 18.63 29.19 45.94
N ALA A 23 17.80 30.15 46.38
CA ALA A 23 18.08 31.00 47.53
C ALA A 23 16.93 30.88 48.54
N TYR A 24 17.23 30.41 49.75
CA TYR A 24 16.29 30.30 50.86
C TYR A 24 16.56 31.37 51.92
N THR A 25 15.50 32.00 52.45
CA THR A 25 15.58 32.93 53.58
C THR A 25 14.64 32.44 54.69
N PRO A 26 15.16 31.99 55.84
CA PRO A 26 14.32 31.57 56.96
C PRO A 26 13.62 32.76 57.63
N GLU A 27 12.50 32.48 58.29
CA GLU A 27 11.87 33.45 59.18
C GLU A 27 12.79 33.80 60.37
N PRO A 28 12.82 35.06 60.83
CA PRO A 28 13.68 35.45 61.94
C PRO A 28 13.48 34.58 63.19
N GLY A 29 14.55 33.90 63.61
CA GLY A 29 14.57 33.05 64.81
C GLY A 29 14.09 31.62 64.60
N PHE A 30 13.77 31.23 63.37
CA PHE A 30 13.47 29.83 63.05
C PHE A 30 14.72 28.95 63.17
N VAL A 31 14.55 27.80 63.83
CA VAL A 31 15.53 26.71 63.94
C VAL A 31 14.72 25.42 63.77
N GLY A 32 15.15 24.55 62.86
CA GLY A 32 14.45 23.33 62.50
C GLY A 32 14.39 23.10 60.99
N GLU A 33 13.62 22.09 60.60
CA GLU A 33 13.47 21.68 59.20
C GLU A 33 12.37 22.44 58.46
N ASP A 34 12.63 22.76 57.20
CA ASP A 34 11.69 23.31 56.24
C ASP A 34 11.83 22.57 54.90
N SER A 35 10.88 22.71 53.99
CA SER A 35 10.98 22.01 52.69
C SER A 35 10.21 22.71 51.57
N PHE A 36 10.64 22.48 50.33
CA PHE A 36 9.94 22.92 49.12
C PHE A 36 10.09 21.88 48.00
N GLU A 37 9.18 21.91 47.03
CA GLU A 37 9.21 21.01 45.87
C GLU A 37 9.69 21.74 44.61
N TYR A 38 10.38 21.03 43.72
CA TYR A 38 10.82 21.50 42.41
C TYR A 38 10.58 20.43 41.35
N THR A 39 10.44 20.84 40.09
CA THR A 39 10.31 19.96 38.93
C THR A 39 11.55 20.09 38.04
N VAL A 40 12.11 18.98 37.60
CA VAL A 40 13.15 18.88 36.56
C VAL A 40 12.53 18.25 35.33
N CYS A 41 12.79 18.81 34.15
CA CYS A 41 12.45 18.21 32.85
C CYS A 41 13.73 17.98 32.02
N ASP A 42 13.80 16.84 31.33
CA ASP A 42 14.85 16.60 30.32
C ASP A 42 14.62 17.44 29.06
N ASP A 43 15.58 17.43 28.14
CA ASP A 43 15.46 18.08 26.83
C ASP A 43 15.01 17.13 25.70
N GLY A 44 14.43 15.98 26.07
CA GLY A 44 13.91 14.98 25.15
C GLY A 44 12.67 15.41 24.38
N THR A 45 12.29 14.62 23.38
CA THR A 45 10.99 14.76 22.69
C THR A 45 10.34 13.38 22.55
N PRO A 46 9.27 13.09 23.33
CA PRO A 46 8.66 13.94 24.35
C PRO A 46 9.59 14.25 25.53
N SER A 47 9.39 15.41 26.18
CA SER A 47 10.15 15.79 27.37
C SER A 47 9.56 15.10 28.59
N GLU A 48 10.41 14.42 29.35
CA GLU A 48 10.05 13.72 30.58
C GLU A 48 10.41 14.59 31.79
N CYS A 49 9.47 14.73 32.74
CA CYS A 49 9.63 15.57 33.92
C CYS A 49 9.44 14.76 35.21
N THR A 50 10.19 15.11 36.25
CA THR A 50 10.05 14.54 37.60
C THR A 50 10.05 15.63 38.66
N THR A 51 9.34 15.41 39.77
CA THR A 51 9.29 16.33 40.92
C THR A 51 10.12 15.78 42.06
N GLY A 52 10.95 16.63 42.67
CA GLY A 52 11.71 16.34 43.88
C GLY A 52 11.33 17.28 45.04
N THR A 53 11.69 16.89 46.26
CA THR A 53 11.56 17.70 47.47
C THR A 53 12.94 18.04 48.00
N VAL A 54 13.21 19.32 48.25
CA VAL A 54 14.38 19.79 48.99
C VAL A 54 13.96 19.98 50.44
N THR A 55 14.72 19.40 51.36
CA THR A 55 14.61 19.63 52.81
C THR A 55 15.78 20.51 53.26
N ILE A 56 15.50 21.53 54.04
CA ILE A 56 16.48 22.48 54.58
C ILE A 56 16.44 22.39 56.09
N GLU A 57 17.59 22.21 56.74
CA GLU A 57 17.70 22.31 58.19
C GLU A 57 18.37 23.64 58.55
N VAL A 58 17.68 24.46 59.37
CA VAL A 58 18.25 25.69 59.93
C VAL A 58 18.76 25.39 61.33
N THR A 59 20.08 25.41 61.50
CA THR A 59 20.76 25.09 62.76
C THR A 59 21.17 26.35 63.53
N PRO A 60 21.32 26.27 64.86
CA PRO A 60 21.97 27.34 65.63
C PRO A 60 23.44 27.52 65.21
N ASP A 61 23.94 28.76 65.28
CA ASP A 61 25.35 29.09 65.08
C ASP A 61 26.20 28.58 66.27
N TYR A 62 27.08 27.62 66.00
CA TYR A 62 28.01 27.04 66.98
C TYR A 62 29.47 27.47 66.74
N GLY A 63 29.71 28.42 65.83
CA GLY A 63 31.02 28.77 65.31
C GLY A 63 31.44 27.93 64.10
N ASN A 64 32.61 28.25 63.56
CA ASN A 64 33.15 27.73 62.29
C ASN A 64 33.01 26.20 62.12
N SER A 65 32.30 25.79 61.08
CA SER A 65 31.94 24.41 60.77
C SER A 65 31.87 24.18 59.25
N THR A 66 31.97 22.92 58.83
CA THR A 66 31.86 22.55 57.42
C THR A 66 31.10 21.23 57.35
N VAL A 67 30.26 21.05 56.33
CA VAL A 67 29.43 19.85 56.15
C VAL A 67 29.76 19.20 54.81
N ALA A 68 30.18 17.94 54.88
CA ALA A 68 30.33 17.07 53.72
C ALA A 68 29.10 16.16 53.59
N ASN A 69 28.46 16.15 52.43
CA ASN A 69 27.27 15.32 52.19
C ASN A 69 27.60 14.15 51.27
N ASP A 70 27.07 12.97 51.58
CA ASP A 70 27.28 11.77 50.76
C ASP A 70 26.77 11.99 49.33
N ASP A 71 27.53 11.52 48.35
CA ASP A 71 27.25 11.64 46.93
C ASP A 71 26.81 10.30 46.30
N ALA A 72 26.06 10.38 45.21
CA ALA A 72 25.73 9.22 44.40
C ALA A 72 25.90 9.49 42.90
N TYR A 73 26.63 8.60 42.22
CA TYR A 73 26.85 8.65 40.77
C TYR A 73 26.54 7.31 40.12
N PHE A 74 26.13 7.36 38.85
CA PHE A 74 25.85 6.20 38.03
C PHE A 74 26.59 6.27 36.70
N GLY A 75 26.92 5.11 36.14
CA GLY A 75 27.55 5.02 34.83
C GLY A 75 27.39 3.64 34.19
N LEU A 76 27.84 3.56 32.94
CA LEU A 76 27.85 2.32 32.19
C LEU A 76 29.21 1.62 32.32
N ILE A 77 29.21 0.30 32.17
CA ILE A 77 30.41 -0.52 32.12
C ILE A 77 31.45 0.06 31.16
N ASP A 78 32.74 -0.02 31.54
CA ASP A 78 33.91 0.44 30.78
C ASP A 78 33.95 1.96 30.45
N ASN A 79 33.00 2.75 30.94
CA ASN A 79 32.99 4.19 30.77
C ASN A 79 33.43 4.91 32.05
N THR A 80 34.15 6.03 31.88
CA THR A 80 34.51 6.90 33.00
C THR A 80 33.28 7.61 33.56
N ILE A 81 33.23 7.78 34.88
CA ILE A 81 32.20 8.51 35.60
C ILE A 81 32.85 9.77 36.16
N SER A 82 32.33 10.94 35.81
CA SER A 82 32.83 12.23 36.29
C SER A 82 31.77 12.95 37.12
N GLY A 83 32.22 13.71 38.09
CA GLY A 83 31.34 14.48 38.98
C GLY A 83 32.11 15.51 39.79
N ASN A 84 31.43 16.13 40.74
CA ASN A 84 32.03 17.04 41.71
C ASN A 84 31.41 16.80 43.09
N VAL A 85 32.25 16.42 44.06
CA VAL A 85 31.80 16.11 45.42
C VAL A 85 31.42 17.35 46.24
N LEU A 86 31.84 18.55 45.81
CA LEU A 86 31.49 19.79 46.51
C LEU A 86 30.12 20.35 46.08
N ASP A 87 29.44 19.73 45.11
CA ASP A 87 28.18 20.27 44.57
C ASP A 87 27.04 20.26 45.60
N ASN A 88 27.07 19.30 46.54
CA ASN A 88 26.09 19.16 47.63
C ASN A 88 26.69 19.49 49.01
N ASP A 89 27.95 19.88 49.10
CA ASP A 89 28.61 20.29 50.34
C ASP A 89 28.26 21.73 50.71
N PHE A 90 28.33 22.05 52.00
CA PHE A 90 28.02 23.40 52.45
C PHE A 90 28.78 23.82 53.72
N ASP A 91 29.03 25.13 53.80
CA ASP A 91 29.63 25.81 54.95
C ASP A 91 28.63 26.85 55.49
N PRO A 92 28.05 26.64 56.70
CA PRO A 92 27.03 27.52 57.26
C PRO A 92 27.47 28.97 57.47
N GLU A 93 28.77 29.20 57.63
CA GLU A 93 29.34 30.52 57.83
C GLU A 93 29.77 31.20 56.50
N GLY A 94 29.67 30.49 55.38
CA GLY A 94 29.97 30.98 54.04
C GLY A 94 31.46 31.03 53.70
N GLN A 95 32.30 30.25 54.39
CA GLN A 95 33.69 30.05 54.01
C GLN A 95 33.79 29.15 52.76
N SER A 96 34.84 29.33 51.96
CA SER A 96 35.09 28.46 50.82
C SER A 96 35.56 27.09 51.29
N GLN A 97 35.01 26.03 50.68
CA GLN A 97 35.38 24.64 50.88
C GLN A 97 36.32 24.15 49.78
N GLN A 98 37.20 23.22 50.14
CA GLN A 98 38.10 22.54 49.21
C GLN A 98 38.33 21.09 49.65
N VAL A 99 38.53 20.19 48.70
CA VAL A 99 38.92 18.79 48.98
C VAL A 99 40.40 18.72 49.36
N ASP A 100 40.72 17.99 50.44
CA ASP A 100 42.10 17.64 50.75
C ASP A 100 42.55 16.48 49.85
N VAL A 101 43.13 16.83 48.71
CA VAL A 101 43.64 15.87 47.70
C VAL A 101 44.80 15.01 48.20
N ASN A 102 45.48 15.38 49.30
CA ASN A 102 46.56 14.55 49.86
C ASN A 102 46.02 13.51 50.84
N ALA A 103 44.85 13.76 51.44
CA ALA A 103 44.16 12.82 52.31
C ALA A 103 43.16 11.94 51.55
N THR A 104 42.70 12.38 50.37
CA THR A 104 41.65 11.72 49.60
C THR A 104 42.21 10.81 48.51
N PRO A 105 41.68 9.59 48.33
CA PRO A 105 40.62 8.96 49.13
C PRO A 105 41.13 8.43 50.47
N LEU A 106 40.33 8.62 51.54
CA LEU A 106 40.64 8.02 52.85
C LEU A 106 40.39 6.50 52.82
N ASN A 107 39.40 6.05 52.05
CA ASN A 107 39.06 4.65 51.79
C ASN A 107 38.53 4.51 50.34
N GLY A 108 38.76 3.33 49.73
CA GLY A 108 38.32 3.03 48.36
C GLY A 108 39.00 3.89 47.28
N PRO A 109 38.55 3.82 46.01
CA PRO A 109 37.65 2.80 45.45
C PRO A 109 38.28 1.39 45.43
N SER A 110 37.45 0.34 45.42
CA SER A 110 37.91 -1.06 45.38
C SER A 110 37.81 -1.69 43.99
N ASN A 111 36.98 -1.13 43.11
CA ASN A 111 36.64 -1.67 41.79
C ASN A 111 36.90 -0.67 40.65
N GLY A 112 37.73 0.33 40.89
CA GLY A 112 38.20 1.28 39.89
C GLY A 112 39.34 2.15 40.39
N THR A 113 39.66 3.20 39.65
CA THR A 113 40.66 4.22 40.01
C THR A 113 40.02 5.59 40.09
N LEU A 114 40.49 6.42 41.02
CA LEU A 114 40.00 7.79 41.25
C LEU A 114 41.09 8.81 40.95
N GLU A 115 40.75 9.82 40.14
CA GLU A 115 41.48 11.09 40.03
C GLU A 115 40.56 12.20 40.59
N ILE A 116 41.00 12.93 41.62
CA ILE A 116 40.20 14.00 42.26
C ILE A 116 41.03 15.28 42.43
N ASN A 117 40.39 16.43 42.25
CA ASN A 117 40.99 17.76 42.33
C ASN A 117 40.53 18.50 43.58
N SER A 118 41.25 19.56 43.95
CA SER A 118 40.93 20.37 45.15
C SER A 118 39.61 21.13 45.03
N ASP A 119 39.14 21.37 43.80
CA ASP A 119 37.83 21.96 43.51
C ASP A 119 36.67 20.95 43.57
N GLY A 120 36.96 19.72 44.00
CA GLY A 120 35.98 18.63 44.15
C GLY A 120 35.70 17.84 42.89
N SER A 121 36.12 18.33 41.71
CA SER A 121 35.93 17.59 40.46
C SER A 121 36.71 16.27 40.48
N PHE A 122 36.09 15.21 39.99
CA PHE A 122 36.72 13.90 39.93
C PHE A 122 36.41 13.12 38.65
N ILE A 123 37.28 12.16 38.35
CA ILE A 123 37.09 11.12 37.34
C ILE A 123 37.31 9.77 38.02
N TYR A 124 36.27 8.94 38.01
CA TYR A 124 36.33 7.54 38.38
C TYR A 124 36.37 6.68 37.11
N THR A 125 37.35 5.77 37.03
CA THR A 125 37.46 4.79 35.95
C THR A 125 37.21 3.39 36.52
N PRO A 126 36.08 2.73 36.21
CA PRO A 126 35.83 1.36 36.63
C PRO A 126 36.93 0.41 36.11
N ASN A 127 37.23 -0.64 36.86
CA ASN A 127 38.01 -1.76 36.34
C ASN A 127 37.28 -2.36 35.12
N ALA A 128 38.03 -2.79 34.11
CA ALA A 128 37.46 -3.36 32.88
C ALA A 128 36.48 -4.50 33.19
N GLY A 129 35.28 -4.41 32.62
CA GLY A 129 34.19 -5.39 32.81
C GLY A 129 33.48 -5.32 34.16
N PHE A 130 33.77 -4.33 35.03
CA PHE A 130 33.12 -4.23 36.33
C PHE A 130 31.66 -3.79 36.21
N ILE A 131 30.77 -4.56 36.82
CA ILE A 131 29.34 -4.25 37.01
C ILE A 131 29.05 -4.41 38.49
N GLY A 132 28.35 -3.44 39.07
CA GLY A 132 28.01 -3.41 40.48
C GLY A 132 28.30 -2.06 41.13
N THR A 133 28.34 -2.06 42.47
CA THR A 133 28.56 -0.84 43.25
C THR A 133 30.00 -0.72 43.72
N ASP A 134 30.54 0.49 43.72
CA ASP A 134 31.81 0.84 44.35
C ASP A 134 31.65 2.12 45.18
N GLN A 135 32.65 2.46 46.00
CA GLN A 135 32.61 3.69 46.80
C GLN A 135 34.00 4.20 47.17
N PHE A 136 34.10 5.50 47.43
CA PHE A 136 35.27 6.10 48.07
C PHE A 136 34.87 7.19 49.07
N THR A 137 35.72 7.50 50.04
CA THR A 137 35.46 8.59 51.01
C THR A 137 36.44 9.75 50.78
N TYR A 138 35.93 10.98 50.82
CA TYR A 138 36.72 12.20 50.70
C TYR A 138 36.63 13.07 51.95
N GLN A 139 37.59 13.97 52.11
CA GLN A 139 37.59 14.94 53.20
C GLN A 139 37.56 16.36 52.63
N VAL A 140 36.62 17.15 53.12
CA VAL A 140 36.52 18.59 52.84
C VAL A 140 37.17 19.38 53.97
N SER A 141 37.71 20.55 53.65
CA SER A 141 38.18 21.54 54.62
C SER A 141 37.68 22.92 54.23
N ASP A 142 37.33 23.74 55.21
CA ASP A 142 36.99 25.14 54.98
C ASP A 142 38.23 26.07 55.02
N THR A 143 38.00 27.34 54.72
CA THR A 143 38.99 28.43 54.81
C THR A 143 38.91 29.19 56.14
N GLY A 144 38.21 28.61 57.11
CA GLY A 144 37.90 29.16 58.42
C GLY A 144 39.07 29.18 59.40
N SER A 145 38.83 29.74 60.58
CA SER A 145 39.80 29.75 61.68
C SER A 145 39.09 29.53 63.03
N PRO A 146 39.26 28.36 63.66
CA PRO A 146 40.05 27.21 63.22
C PRO A 146 39.49 26.58 61.93
N VAL A 147 40.35 25.95 61.12
CA VAL A 147 39.88 25.19 59.94
C VAL A 147 38.98 24.05 60.39
N ALA A 148 37.75 23.97 59.89
CA ALA A 148 36.91 22.81 60.08
C ALA A 148 37.11 21.80 58.94
N THR A 149 36.88 20.52 59.24
CA THR A 149 36.98 19.41 58.30
C THR A 149 35.83 18.44 58.51
N ASP A 150 35.34 17.86 57.43
CA ASP A 150 34.32 16.81 57.47
C ASP A 150 34.59 15.75 56.41
N VAL A 151 33.96 14.58 56.53
CA VAL A 151 34.18 13.42 55.65
C VAL A 151 32.85 12.88 55.18
N ALA A 152 32.75 12.63 53.86
CA ALA A 152 31.60 11.98 53.25
C ALA A 152 32.01 10.85 52.29
N THR A 153 31.02 10.09 51.84
CA THR A 153 31.15 8.93 50.97
C THR A 153 30.52 9.20 49.62
N VAL A 154 31.25 8.88 48.55
CA VAL A 154 30.72 8.79 47.19
C VAL A 154 30.35 7.34 46.90
N TYR A 155 29.09 7.10 46.57
CA TYR A 155 28.58 5.81 46.09
C TYR A 155 28.49 5.79 44.56
N ILE A 156 29.01 4.75 43.94
CA ILE A 156 29.07 4.60 42.48
C ILE A 156 28.34 3.33 42.07
N SER A 157 27.43 3.42 41.10
CA SER A 157 26.76 2.26 40.49
C SER A 157 27.12 2.13 39.01
N VAL A 158 27.77 1.02 38.64
CA VAL A 158 28.12 0.68 37.25
C VAL A 158 27.18 -0.42 36.74
N ARG A 159 26.50 -0.18 35.62
CA ARG A 159 25.54 -1.11 35.02
C ARG A 159 25.84 -1.39 33.54
N GLU A 160 25.22 -2.40 32.98
CA GLU A 160 25.24 -2.64 31.53
C GLU A 160 24.43 -1.56 30.80
N ASP A 161 24.76 -1.36 29.52
CA ASP A 161 23.88 -0.67 28.60
C ASP A 161 22.76 -1.64 28.21
N ASP A 162 21.60 -1.50 28.84
CA ASP A 162 20.42 -2.33 28.60
C ASP A 162 19.60 -1.88 27.39
N TYR A 163 20.12 -0.92 26.61
CA TYR A 163 19.53 -0.49 25.36
C TYR A 163 19.75 -1.54 24.26
N LEU A 164 18.80 -2.46 24.11
CA LEU A 164 18.69 -3.25 22.89
C LEU A 164 18.07 -2.36 21.80
N PRO A 165 18.70 -2.23 20.62
CA PRO A 165 18.03 -1.57 19.50
C PRO A 165 16.73 -2.30 19.18
N PRO A 166 15.67 -1.59 18.74
CA PRO A 166 14.44 -2.24 18.32
C PRO A 166 14.75 -3.26 17.22
N PRO A 167 14.06 -4.42 17.19
CA PRO A 167 14.22 -5.37 16.11
C PRO A 167 13.90 -4.68 14.78
N PRO A 168 14.62 -5.01 13.69
CA PRO A 168 14.27 -4.51 12.37
C PRO A 168 12.84 -4.92 12.01
N PRO A 169 12.09 -4.08 11.27
CA PRO A 169 10.78 -4.48 10.78
C PRO A 169 10.92 -5.75 9.91
N PRO A 170 9.91 -6.64 9.92
CA PRO A 170 9.91 -7.81 9.04
C PRO A 170 9.94 -7.35 7.58
N ALA A 171 10.72 -8.06 6.75
CA ALA A 171 10.79 -7.79 5.32
C ALA A 171 9.43 -8.07 4.68
N ILE A 172 9.02 -7.21 3.74
CA ILE A 172 7.79 -7.41 2.97
C ILE A 172 8.02 -8.53 1.96
N VAL A 173 7.08 -9.47 1.86
CA VAL A 173 7.13 -10.61 0.93
C VAL A 173 5.85 -10.55 0.11
N GLU A 174 5.97 -10.29 -1.20
CA GLU A 174 4.82 -9.98 -2.04
C GLU A 174 5.11 -10.29 -3.51
N LEU A 175 4.11 -10.86 -4.19
CA LEU A 175 4.07 -11.09 -5.64
C LEU A 175 2.86 -10.36 -6.20
N ALA A 176 2.99 -9.86 -7.42
CA ALA A 176 1.85 -9.42 -8.22
C ALA A 176 1.85 -10.10 -9.59
N LEU A 177 0.66 -10.40 -10.13
CA LEU A 177 0.50 -10.97 -11.46
C LEU A 177 -0.45 -10.11 -12.30
N GLU A 178 -0.03 -9.69 -13.48
CA GLU A 178 -0.94 -9.14 -14.50
C GLU A 178 -1.17 -10.18 -15.59
N LYS A 179 -2.37 -10.17 -16.16
CA LYS A 179 -2.77 -11.05 -17.27
C LYS A 179 -3.57 -10.28 -18.31
N VAL A 180 -3.17 -10.45 -19.57
CA VAL A 180 -3.86 -9.85 -20.71
C VAL A 180 -4.22 -10.93 -21.71
N GLY A 181 -5.47 -10.94 -22.16
CA GLY A 181 -5.94 -11.79 -23.24
C GLY A 181 -6.16 -11.01 -24.53
N VAL A 182 -5.67 -11.54 -25.66
CA VAL A 182 -5.86 -10.96 -26.99
C VAL A 182 -6.45 -12.02 -27.90
N PHE A 183 -7.65 -11.76 -28.42
CA PHE A 183 -8.26 -12.57 -29.47
C PHE A 183 -7.47 -12.46 -30.78
N ASN A 184 -7.24 -13.60 -31.43
CA ASN A 184 -6.54 -13.72 -32.69
C ASN A 184 -7.53 -14.17 -33.77
N ASP A 185 -7.67 -13.37 -34.82
CA ASP A 185 -8.32 -13.76 -36.08
C ASP A 185 -7.24 -14.37 -36.98
N GLU A 186 -7.06 -15.69 -36.91
CA GLU A 186 -5.98 -16.36 -37.63
C GLU A 186 -6.23 -16.47 -39.13
N ASN A 187 -7.48 -16.43 -39.57
CA ASN A 187 -7.84 -16.60 -40.98
C ASN A 187 -8.01 -15.25 -41.71
N GLY A 188 -8.13 -14.14 -40.97
CA GLY A 188 -8.20 -12.76 -41.43
C GLY A 188 -9.56 -12.35 -42.00
N ASP A 189 -10.63 -13.07 -41.70
CA ASP A 189 -11.97 -12.78 -42.22
C ASP A 189 -12.80 -11.86 -41.31
N GLN A 190 -12.22 -11.41 -40.20
CA GLN A 190 -12.81 -10.52 -39.21
C GLN A 190 -14.03 -11.13 -38.51
N ARG A 191 -14.23 -12.45 -38.54
CA ARG A 191 -15.36 -13.11 -37.88
C ARG A 191 -14.85 -14.18 -36.90
N PRO A 192 -15.30 -14.15 -35.64
CA PRO A 192 -14.87 -15.12 -34.64
C PRO A 192 -15.46 -16.51 -34.93
N GLN A 193 -14.60 -17.52 -34.91
CA GLN A 193 -14.97 -18.89 -35.27
C GLN A 193 -14.43 -19.91 -34.28
N VAL A 194 -15.14 -21.05 -34.18
CA VAL A 194 -14.73 -22.14 -33.30
C VAL A 194 -13.33 -22.62 -33.67
N GLY A 195 -12.43 -22.62 -32.69
CA GLY A 195 -11.05 -23.05 -32.85
C GLY A 195 -10.05 -21.92 -33.10
N GLU A 196 -10.49 -20.68 -33.35
CA GLU A 196 -9.62 -19.50 -33.24
C GLU A 196 -9.19 -19.28 -31.80
N THR A 197 -8.14 -18.48 -31.59
CA THR A 197 -7.48 -18.46 -30.28
C THR A 197 -7.49 -17.11 -29.56
N ILE A 198 -7.38 -17.18 -28.23
CA ILE A 198 -6.99 -16.08 -27.38
C ILE A 198 -5.57 -16.36 -26.89
N THR A 199 -4.65 -15.44 -27.17
CA THR A 199 -3.30 -15.46 -26.57
C THR A 199 -3.34 -14.77 -25.22
N TYR A 200 -2.96 -15.48 -24.17
CA TYR A 200 -2.73 -14.90 -22.85
C TYR A 200 -1.24 -14.64 -22.62
N THR A 201 -0.93 -13.42 -22.22
CA THR A 201 0.39 -12.99 -21.75
C THR A 201 0.34 -12.63 -20.28
N PHE A 202 1.39 -12.97 -19.55
CA PHE A 202 1.49 -12.75 -18.11
C PHE A 202 2.70 -11.87 -17.78
N THR A 203 2.53 -10.96 -16.84
CA THR A 203 3.63 -10.19 -16.26
C THR A 203 3.69 -10.43 -14.76
N VAL A 204 4.80 -10.99 -14.27
CA VAL A 204 5.01 -11.29 -12.85
C VAL A 204 5.94 -10.25 -12.24
N TYR A 205 5.55 -9.71 -11.10
CA TYR A 205 6.29 -8.71 -10.35
C TYR A 205 6.67 -9.27 -8.97
N ASN A 206 7.90 -9.01 -8.53
CA ASN A 206 8.26 -9.12 -7.12
C ASN A 206 8.22 -7.72 -6.51
N THR A 207 7.12 -7.38 -5.85
CA THR A 207 6.90 -6.07 -5.18
C THR A 207 7.47 -6.03 -3.76
N GLY A 208 7.90 -7.17 -3.23
CA GLY A 208 8.50 -7.29 -1.90
C GLY A 208 9.99 -6.94 -1.81
N GLU A 209 10.57 -7.19 -0.63
CA GLU A 209 11.97 -6.92 -0.28
C GLU A 209 12.87 -8.17 -0.30
N VAL A 210 12.29 -9.35 -0.56
CA VAL A 210 13.01 -10.63 -0.60
C VAL A 210 12.93 -11.27 -1.98
N THR A 211 13.93 -12.09 -2.33
CA THR A 211 13.89 -12.88 -3.57
C THR A 211 12.85 -13.98 -3.46
N ILE A 212 11.97 -14.08 -4.47
CA ILE A 212 11.00 -15.18 -4.58
C ILE A 212 11.52 -16.18 -5.62
N SER A 213 11.50 -17.46 -5.27
CA SER A 213 12.00 -18.55 -6.11
C SER A 213 10.89 -19.51 -6.51
N ASP A 214 11.17 -20.38 -7.48
CA ASP A 214 10.26 -21.43 -7.96
C ASP A 214 8.89 -20.89 -8.41
N ILE A 215 8.89 -19.70 -9.02
CA ILE A 215 7.68 -19.01 -9.47
C ILE A 215 7.05 -19.77 -10.65
N VAL A 216 5.78 -20.13 -10.51
CA VAL A 216 4.96 -20.78 -11.53
C VAL A 216 3.58 -20.12 -11.62
N ILE A 217 2.90 -20.29 -12.76
CA ILE A 217 1.53 -19.82 -12.97
C ILE A 217 0.64 -21.02 -13.28
N GLU A 218 -0.49 -21.13 -12.58
CA GLU A 218 -1.56 -22.07 -12.87
C GLU A 218 -2.80 -21.33 -13.38
N ASP A 219 -3.46 -21.87 -14.39
CA ASP A 219 -4.65 -21.28 -15.00
C ASP A 219 -5.73 -22.38 -15.19
N PRO A 220 -6.99 -22.15 -14.75
CA PRO A 220 -8.05 -23.16 -14.85
C PRO A 220 -8.54 -23.46 -16.28
N LEU A 221 -8.37 -22.53 -17.22
CA LEU A 221 -8.85 -22.66 -18.60
C LEU A 221 -7.78 -23.13 -19.58
N VAL A 222 -6.50 -22.90 -19.26
CA VAL A 222 -5.38 -23.18 -20.18
C VAL A 222 -4.16 -23.75 -19.47
N ASP A 223 -3.39 -24.57 -20.18
CA ASP A 223 -2.05 -24.95 -19.74
C ASP A 223 -1.08 -23.78 -19.97
N VAL A 224 -0.48 -23.26 -18.90
CA VAL A 224 0.51 -22.17 -19.00
C VAL A 224 1.88 -22.74 -19.38
N LEU A 225 2.47 -22.21 -20.45
CA LEU A 225 3.81 -22.53 -20.92
C LEU A 225 4.82 -21.55 -20.33
N GLY A 226 5.85 -22.07 -19.64
CA GLY A 226 6.92 -21.26 -19.04
C GLY A 226 7.39 -21.84 -17.72
N GLY A 227 8.31 -21.12 -17.07
CA GLY A 227 8.75 -21.35 -15.70
C GLY A 227 9.47 -22.69 -15.43
N PRO A 228 9.83 -22.95 -14.15
CA PRO A 228 9.81 -21.97 -13.05
C PRO A 228 10.86 -20.86 -13.24
N ILE A 229 10.63 -19.69 -12.64
CA ILE A 229 11.59 -18.57 -12.60
C ILE A 229 11.87 -18.09 -11.16
N ASN A 230 12.88 -17.25 -10.99
CA ASN A 230 13.17 -16.56 -9.74
C ASN A 230 13.24 -15.06 -10.00
N LEU A 231 12.70 -14.24 -9.10
CA LEU A 231 12.73 -12.79 -9.18
C LEU A 231 13.34 -12.19 -7.91
N ALA A 232 14.39 -11.39 -8.07
CA ALA A 232 14.92 -10.55 -7.00
C ALA A 232 13.93 -9.39 -6.69
N PRO A 233 14.08 -8.71 -5.54
CA PRO A 233 13.23 -7.58 -5.17
C PRO A 233 13.16 -6.52 -6.26
N GLY A 234 11.94 -6.15 -6.67
CA GLY A 234 11.67 -5.16 -7.73
C GLY A 234 11.89 -5.66 -9.15
N GLU A 235 12.25 -6.93 -9.36
CA GLU A 235 12.32 -7.51 -10.71
C GLU A 235 10.95 -7.84 -11.28
N VAL A 236 10.87 -7.80 -12.61
CA VAL A 236 9.65 -8.05 -13.39
C VAL A 236 10.00 -9.00 -14.53
N ASP A 237 9.19 -10.04 -14.73
CA ASP A 237 9.23 -10.89 -15.92
C ASP A 237 7.92 -10.76 -16.71
N ALA A 238 8.03 -10.34 -17.97
CA ALA A 238 6.90 -10.18 -18.88
C ALA A 238 6.97 -11.12 -20.10
N THR A 239 7.87 -12.12 -20.07
CA THR A 239 8.24 -12.86 -21.29
C THR A 239 8.30 -14.37 -21.14
N THR A 240 8.40 -14.90 -19.92
CA THR A 240 8.59 -16.34 -19.74
C THR A 240 7.31 -17.12 -19.88
N PHE A 241 6.17 -16.54 -19.47
CA PHE A 241 4.89 -17.22 -19.40
C PHE A 241 3.93 -16.81 -20.52
N THR A 242 3.34 -17.80 -21.18
CA THR A 242 2.32 -17.61 -22.21
C THR A 242 1.30 -18.74 -22.15
N ALA A 243 0.07 -18.49 -22.59
CA ALA A 243 -0.92 -19.54 -22.77
C ALA A 243 -1.82 -19.24 -23.97
N VAL A 244 -2.45 -20.27 -24.53
CA VAL A 244 -3.34 -20.13 -25.69
C VAL A 244 -4.64 -20.89 -25.42
N TYR A 245 -5.77 -20.19 -25.53
CA TYR A 245 -7.10 -20.77 -25.39
C TYR A 245 -7.77 -20.84 -26.76
N ALA A 246 -8.31 -22.00 -27.15
CA ALA A 246 -9.10 -22.13 -28.37
C ALA A 246 -10.58 -21.89 -28.05
N ILE A 247 -11.19 -20.89 -28.69
CA ILE A 247 -12.55 -20.47 -28.38
C ILE A 247 -13.58 -21.52 -28.86
N THR A 248 -14.66 -21.61 -28.11
CA THR A 248 -15.78 -22.51 -28.37
C THR A 248 -16.99 -21.75 -28.93
N GLN A 249 -18.00 -22.48 -29.41
CA GLN A 249 -19.25 -21.87 -29.86
C GLN A 249 -19.97 -21.14 -28.72
N ALA A 250 -19.85 -21.63 -27.48
CA ALA A 250 -20.46 -20.99 -26.32
C ALA A 250 -19.80 -19.64 -26.01
N ASP A 251 -18.48 -19.55 -26.16
CA ASP A 251 -17.74 -18.30 -25.96
C ASP A 251 -18.16 -17.25 -26.98
N ILE A 252 -18.30 -17.66 -28.25
CA ILE A 252 -18.85 -16.82 -29.32
C ILE A 252 -20.24 -16.33 -28.90
N GLU A 253 -21.17 -17.22 -28.54
CA GLU A 253 -22.52 -16.83 -28.10
C GLU A 253 -22.53 -15.90 -26.87
N GLN A 254 -21.55 -16.03 -25.98
CA GLN A 254 -21.37 -15.19 -24.79
C GLN A 254 -20.67 -13.84 -25.08
N LEU A 255 -20.04 -13.70 -26.24
CA LEU A 255 -19.30 -12.51 -26.72
C LEU A 255 -17.99 -12.19 -26.00
N PHE A 256 -17.61 -12.95 -24.97
CA PHE A 256 -16.39 -12.74 -24.20
C PHE A 256 -15.95 -14.01 -23.48
N VAL A 257 -14.67 -14.06 -23.10
CA VAL A 257 -14.09 -15.09 -22.23
C VAL A 257 -13.52 -14.42 -20.99
N GLU A 258 -14.01 -14.84 -19.82
CA GLU A 258 -13.47 -14.50 -18.51
C GLU A 258 -12.41 -15.53 -18.11
N ASN A 259 -11.24 -15.09 -17.65
CA ASN A 259 -10.18 -16.00 -17.23
C ASN A 259 -9.29 -15.43 -16.13
N GLN A 260 -9.12 -16.13 -15.00
CA GLN A 260 -8.24 -15.74 -13.91
C GLN A 260 -7.16 -16.78 -13.65
N ALA A 261 -5.91 -16.35 -13.51
CA ALA A 261 -4.77 -17.22 -13.18
C ALA A 261 -4.29 -17.00 -11.73
N LEU A 262 -3.49 -17.94 -11.24
CA LEU A 262 -2.83 -17.89 -9.93
C LEU A 262 -1.32 -17.97 -10.15
N VAL A 263 -0.56 -16.99 -9.64
CA VAL A 263 0.89 -17.12 -9.49
C VAL A 263 1.20 -17.70 -8.11
N SER A 264 2.19 -18.59 -8.05
CA SER A 264 2.75 -19.04 -6.78
C SER A 264 4.27 -19.05 -6.82
N GLY A 265 4.91 -18.86 -5.67
CA GLY A 265 6.36 -18.95 -5.49
C GLY A 265 6.73 -19.21 -4.03
N VAL A 266 8.03 -19.29 -3.75
CA VAL A 266 8.56 -19.61 -2.41
C VAL A 266 9.52 -18.51 -1.94
N ASP A 267 9.31 -18.02 -0.72
CA ASP A 267 10.18 -17.04 -0.08
C ASP A 267 11.48 -17.70 0.49
N PRO A 268 12.46 -16.93 0.97
CA PRO A 268 13.68 -17.50 1.55
C PRO A 268 13.46 -18.32 2.84
N SER A 269 12.30 -18.18 3.50
CA SER A 269 11.89 -18.93 4.69
C SER A 269 11.30 -20.29 4.32
N GLY A 270 10.94 -20.50 3.05
CA GLY A 270 10.27 -21.70 2.55
C GLY A 270 8.75 -21.59 2.54
N ASP A 271 8.19 -20.41 2.82
CA ASP A 271 6.77 -20.15 2.81
C ASP A 271 6.28 -19.90 1.37
N VAL A 272 5.09 -20.45 1.06
CA VAL A 272 4.46 -20.27 -0.25
C VAL A 272 3.73 -18.94 -0.29
N ILE A 273 3.95 -18.18 -1.36
CA ILE A 273 3.33 -16.89 -1.64
C ILE A 273 2.49 -17.04 -2.91
N GLU A 274 1.28 -16.51 -2.87
CA GLU A 274 0.27 -16.66 -3.91
C GLU A 274 -0.36 -15.31 -4.22
N ASP A 275 -0.73 -15.10 -5.50
CA ASP A 275 -1.52 -13.95 -5.92
C ASP A 275 -2.38 -14.29 -7.14
N LEU A 276 -3.58 -13.71 -7.22
CA LEU A 276 -4.44 -13.86 -8.39
C LEU A 276 -4.03 -12.83 -9.46
N SER A 277 -4.27 -13.16 -10.72
CA SER A 277 -3.94 -12.24 -11.81
C SER A 277 -4.88 -11.05 -11.86
N ASP A 278 -4.34 -9.85 -12.05
CA ASP A 278 -5.07 -8.63 -12.40
C ASP A 278 -5.27 -8.48 -13.92
N ASP A 279 -6.35 -7.82 -14.35
CA ASP A 279 -6.51 -7.31 -15.72
C ASP A 279 -6.07 -5.84 -15.76
N PRO A 280 -4.90 -5.52 -16.35
CA PRO A 280 -4.40 -4.14 -16.35
C PRO A 280 -5.25 -3.18 -17.22
N ASN A 281 -6.27 -3.68 -17.91
CA ASN A 281 -7.22 -2.87 -18.67
C ASN A 281 -8.54 -2.61 -17.91
N ASP A 282 -8.74 -3.23 -16.76
CA ASP A 282 -9.85 -2.96 -15.84
C ASP A 282 -9.37 -1.93 -14.78
N ASP A 283 -10.17 -0.88 -14.53
CA ASP A 283 -9.82 0.18 -13.58
C ASP A 283 -10.55 0.03 -12.23
N THR A 284 -11.33 -1.04 -12.06
CA THR A 284 -12.06 -1.29 -10.82
C THR A 284 -11.15 -1.67 -9.65
N ASN A 285 -10.00 -2.28 -9.93
CA ASN A 285 -8.93 -2.62 -9.00
C ASN A 285 -9.43 -3.39 -7.77
N VAL A 286 -10.19 -4.47 -7.99
CA VAL A 286 -10.82 -5.24 -6.90
C VAL A 286 -9.82 -6.15 -6.22
N ASP A 287 -9.36 -5.78 -5.02
CA ASP A 287 -8.56 -6.64 -4.14
C ASP A 287 -9.49 -7.59 -3.35
N THR A 288 -9.64 -8.82 -3.84
CA THR A 288 -10.55 -9.82 -3.27
C THR A 288 -9.92 -10.54 -2.08
N ASN A 289 -8.60 -10.72 -2.10
CA ASN A 289 -7.88 -11.51 -1.12
C ASN A 289 -7.30 -10.67 0.05
N GLY A 290 -7.29 -9.35 -0.09
CA GLY A 290 -6.85 -8.36 0.90
C GLY A 290 -5.33 -8.21 1.02
N ASN A 291 -4.55 -8.65 0.03
CA ASN A 291 -3.09 -8.56 0.03
C ASN A 291 -2.57 -7.21 -0.48
N GLY A 292 -3.45 -6.32 -0.96
CA GLY A 292 -3.10 -5.00 -1.49
C GLY A 292 -2.89 -4.94 -3.00
N ASN A 293 -2.92 -6.09 -3.69
CA ASN A 293 -2.89 -6.17 -5.14
C ASN A 293 -4.31 -6.33 -5.70
N PRO A 294 -4.64 -5.68 -6.82
CA PRO A 294 -5.88 -5.95 -7.53
C PRO A 294 -5.96 -7.38 -8.07
N ASP A 295 -7.15 -7.97 -8.04
CA ASP A 295 -7.45 -9.33 -8.50
C ASP A 295 -8.51 -9.31 -9.62
N ASP A 296 -8.49 -8.33 -10.54
CA ASP A 296 -9.56 -8.21 -11.55
C ASP A 296 -9.52 -9.36 -12.56
N ILE A 297 -10.68 -9.96 -12.85
CA ILE A 297 -10.80 -11.05 -13.81
C ILE A 297 -10.48 -10.53 -15.21
N THR A 298 -9.56 -11.18 -15.94
CA THR A 298 -9.31 -10.84 -17.34
C THR A 298 -10.51 -11.13 -18.21
N VAL A 299 -11.09 -10.10 -18.83
CA VAL A 299 -12.22 -10.21 -19.76
C VAL A 299 -11.75 -9.97 -21.19
N THR A 300 -11.58 -11.05 -21.95
CA THR A 300 -11.27 -10.94 -23.38
C THR A 300 -12.55 -10.85 -24.19
N ILE A 301 -12.82 -9.67 -24.76
CA ILE A 301 -13.95 -9.48 -25.67
C ILE A 301 -13.69 -10.19 -26.99
N ILE A 302 -14.64 -11.01 -27.43
CA ILE A 302 -14.62 -11.60 -28.76
C ILE A 302 -15.28 -10.57 -29.71
N PRO A 303 -14.50 -9.96 -30.62
CA PRO A 303 -15.01 -8.89 -31.48
C PRO A 303 -16.01 -9.42 -32.49
N ASN A 304 -16.87 -8.54 -33.02
CA ASN A 304 -17.79 -8.84 -34.12
C ASN A 304 -18.83 -9.95 -33.84
N VAL A 305 -19.11 -10.26 -32.57
CA VAL A 305 -20.22 -11.18 -32.22
C VAL A 305 -21.55 -10.46 -31.92
N LEU A 306 -21.55 -9.13 -31.88
CA LEU A 306 -22.77 -8.34 -31.76
C LEU A 306 -23.49 -8.29 -33.11
N SER A 307 -24.49 -9.17 -33.24
CA SER A 307 -25.51 -9.26 -34.29
C SER A 307 -25.25 -8.35 -35.49
N ASP A 308 -24.67 -8.90 -36.57
CA ASP A 308 -25.14 -8.45 -37.88
C ASP A 308 -26.66 -8.52 -37.78
N GLU A 309 -27.32 -7.38 -37.92
CA GLU A 309 -28.76 -7.38 -38.07
C GLU A 309 -29.04 -8.35 -39.22
N ASP A 310 -29.56 -9.54 -38.86
CA ASP A 310 -30.29 -10.40 -39.76
C ASP A 310 -31.14 -9.47 -40.62
N ILE A 311 -31.04 -9.54 -41.94
CA ILE A 311 -31.53 -8.53 -42.90
C ILE A 311 -32.59 -7.52 -42.39
N VAL A 312 -32.32 -6.21 -42.51
CA VAL A 312 -33.30 -5.17 -42.14
C VAL A 312 -34.22 -4.88 -43.31
N ILE A 313 -35.53 -5.03 -43.10
CA ILE A 313 -36.52 -4.90 -44.18
C ILE A 313 -37.36 -3.64 -44.01
N TYR A 314 -37.24 -2.70 -44.96
CA TYR A 314 -38.10 -1.53 -45.03
C TYR A 314 -39.40 -1.88 -45.75
N ASN A 315 -40.49 -1.93 -45.01
CA ASN A 315 -41.79 -2.38 -45.51
C ASN A 315 -42.60 -1.32 -46.28
N VAL A 316 -41.96 -0.22 -46.72
CA VAL A 316 -42.61 0.85 -47.49
C VAL A 316 -41.71 1.25 -48.67
N MET A 317 -42.30 1.39 -49.86
CA MET A 317 -41.64 1.93 -51.04
C MET A 317 -42.54 2.92 -51.78
N THR A 318 -41.96 3.91 -52.45
CA THR A 318 -42.66 4.92 -53.27
C THR A 318 -42.00 5.03 -54.64
N PRO A 319 -42.30 4.15 -55.60
CA PRO A 319 -41.56 4.02 -56.87
C PRO A 319 -41.87 5.15 -57.87
N ASN A 320 -41.54 6.39 -57.55
CA ASN A 320 -41.89 7.58 -58.32
C ASN A 320 -40.72 8.12 -59.19
N GLY A 321 -39.52 7.55 -59.05
CA GLY A 321 -38.31 7.94 -59.78
C GLY A 321 -37.60 9.16 -59.20
N ASP A 322 -37.85 9.53 -57.94
CA ASP A 322 -37.17 10.65 -57.27
C ASP A 322 -35.84 10.26 -56.60
N GLY A 323 -35.48 8.97 -56.65
CA GLY A 323 -34.27 8.41 -56.06
C GLY A 323 -34.40 8.03 -54.58
N LEU A 324 -35.55 8.27 -53.95
CA LEU A 324 -35.82 7.96 -52.54
C LEU A 324 -36.89 6.87 -52.44
N ASN A 325 -36.56 5.76 -51.78
CA ASN A 325 -37.48 4.63 -51.55
C ASN A 325 -38.11 4.08 -52.86
N ASP A 326 -37.41 4.22 -53.99
CA ASP A 326 -37.85 3.71 -55.29
C ASP A 326 -37.76 2.17 -55.41
N ILE A 327 -37.02 1.56 -54.51
CA ILE A 327 -36.77 0.11 -54.42
C ILE A 327 -37.32 -0.46 -53.13
N PHE A 328 -37.56 -1.76 -53.10
CA PHE A 328 -37.78 -2.48 -51.86
C PHE A 328 -36.42 -2.68 -51.15
N MET A 329 -36.18 -1.89 -50.10
CA MET A 329 -34.89 -1.88 -49.41
C MET A 329 -34.79 -3.01 -48.40
N ILE A 330 -33.75 -3.83 -48.55
CA ILE A 330 -33.39 -4.89 -47.62
C ILE A 330 -31.89 -4.70 -47.32
N GLU A 331 -31.55 -4.12 -46.16
CA GLU A 331 -30.15 -3.94 -45.79
C GLU A 331 -29.52 -5.28 -45.41
N ASN A 332 -28.22 -5.41 -45.65
CA ASN A 332 -27.40 -6.61 -45.40
C ASN A 332 -27.82 -7.85 -46.20
N ILE A 333 -28.70 -7.73 -47.21
CA ILE A 333 -29.10 -8.87 -48.06
C ILE A 333 -27.96 -9.35 -48.97
N ASP A 334 -27.01 -8.46 -49.28
CA ASP A 334 -25.85 -8.74 -50.13
C ASP A 334 -24.88 -9.76 -49.48
N ASP A 335 -24.92 -9.91 -48.15
CA ASP A 335 -24.17 -10.93 -47.41
C ASP A 335 -24.71 -12.36 -47.64
N TYR A 336 -25.89 -12.48 -48.26
CA TYR A 336 -26.59 -13.74 -48.51
C TYR A 336 -26.81 -13.94 -50.02
N PRO A 337 -25.79 -14.25 -50.83
CA PRO A 337 -25.89 -14.27 -52.29
C PRO A 337 -26.86 -15.33 -52.85
N ASP A 338 -27.13 -16.39 -52.09
CA ASP A 338 -28.10 -17.44 -52.43
C ASP A 338 -29.53 -17.12 -51.93
N ASN A 339 -29.81 -15.86 -51.60
CA ASN A 339 -31.14 -15.45 -51.15
C ASN A 339 -32.20 -15.57 -52.26
N LYS A 340 -33.46 -15.60 -51.85
CA LYS A 340 -34.62 -15.60 -52.73
C LYS A 340 -35.69 -14.66 -52.18
N VAL A 341 -36.09 -13.69 -52.99
CA VAL A 341 -37.14 -12.72 -52.65
C VAL A 341 -38.35 -12.94 -53.53
N GLN A 342 -39.50 -13.18 -52.91
CA GLN A 342 -40.79 -13.33 -53.58
C GLN A 342 -41.79 -12.32 -53.05
N ILE A 343 -42.57 -11.70 -53.92
CA ILE A 343 -43.60 -10.71 -53.55
C ILE A 343 -44.93 -11.14 -54.15
N PHE A 344 -46.00 -11.03 -53.35
CA PHE A 344 -47.35 -11.46 -53.65
C PHE A 344 -48.33 -10.31 -53.46
N ASN A 345 -49.36 -10.25 -54.30
CA ASN A 345 -50.48 -9.33 -54.07
C ASN A 345 -51.44 -9.86 -52.98
N ARG A 346 -52.46 -9.06 -52.64
CA ARG A 346 -53.45 -9.41 -51.61
C ARG A 346 -54.25 -10.70 -51.83
N TRP A 347 -54.22 -11.26 -53.04
CA TRP A 347 -54.88 -12.52 -53.38
C TRP A 347 -53.92 -13.72 -53.34
N GLY A 348 -52.67 -13.51 -52.89
CA GLY A 348 -51.64 -14.55 -52.86
C GLY A 348 -51.03 -14.85 -54.22
N VAL A 349 -51.23 -13.99 -55.22
CA VAL A 349 -50.62 -14.15 -56.55
C VAL A 349 -49.23 -13.53 -56.53
N GLU A 350 -48.22 -14.31 -56.88
CA GLU A 350 -46.83 -13.86 -57.04
C GLU A 350 -46.75 -12.80 -58.14
N VAL A 351 -46.20 -11.64 -57.82
CA VAL A 351 -46.01 -10.51 -58.73
C VAL A 351 -44.54 -10.24 -59.03
N TYR A 352 -43.61 -10.75 -58.21
CA TYR A 352 -42.17 -10.64 -58.40
C TYR A 352 -41.47 -11.82 -57.73
N SER A 353 -40.41 -12.33 -58.34
CA SER A 353 -39.54 -13.35 -57.75
C SER A 353 -38.14 -13.23 -58.32
N THR A 354 -37.13 -13.20 -57.46
CA THR A 354 -35.72 -13.26 -57.87
C THR A 354 -34.92 -14.16 -56.93
N GLU A 355 -33.81 -14.68 -57.44
CA GLU A 355 -32.73 -15.30 -56.67
C GLU A 355 -31.53 -14.33 -56.70
N GLY A 356 -30.77 -14.27 -55.61
CA GLY A 356 -29.65 -13.34 -55.44
C GLY A 356 -30.07 -11.87 -55.47
N TYR A 357 -31.13 -11.51 -54.73
CA TYR A 357 -31.53 -10.11 -54.57
C TYR A 357 -30.36 -9.33 -53.97
N SER A 358 -29.98 -8.23 -54.62
CA SER A 358 -28.76 -7.51 -54.27
C SER A 358 -28.89 -6.05 -54.67
N ILE A 359 -28.53 -5.16 -53.75
CA ILE A 359 -28.57 -3.72 -54.00
C ILE A 359 -27.36 -3.36 -54.88
N ASP A 360 -26.20 -3.97 -54.62
CA ASP A 360 -24.94 -3.69 -55.31
C ASP A 360 -24.95 -4.03 -56.79
N ASN A 361 -25.63 -5.11 -57.19
CA ASN A 361 -25.71 -5.54 -58.59
C ASN A 361 -27.01 -5.10 -59.31
N ASP A 362 -27.83 -4.27 -58.65
CA ASP A 362 -29.11 -3.76 -59.14
C ASP A 362 -30.19 -4.84 -59.42
N ASN A 363 -30.08 -6.03 -58.81
CA ASN A 363 -31.13 -7.06 -58.82
C ASN A 363 -32.18 -6.77 -57.74
N VAL A 364 -32.95 -5.70 -57.94
CA VAL A 364 -33.89 -5.17 -56.96
C VAL A 364 -35.33 -5.08 -57.48
N PHE A 365 -36.29 -5.04 -56.57
CA PHE A 365 -37.70 -4.83 -56.90
C PHE A 365 -38.03 -3.34 -56.93
N ARG A 366 -38.57 -2.88 -58.07
CA ARG A 366 -38.91 -1.46 -58.35
C ARG A 366 -40.41 -1.22 -58.48
N GLY A 367 -41.25 -2.14 -57.99
CA GLY A 367 -42.71 -2.02 -58.09
C GLY A 367 -43.30 -2.40 -59.45
N PHE A 368 -42.59 -3.18 -60.27
CA PHE A 368 -43.07 -3.69 -61.56
C PHE A 368 -43.34 -5.19 -61.49
N SER A 369 -44.41 -5.64 -62.13
CA SER A 369 -44.81 -7.05 -62.17
C SER A 369 -43.93 -7.88 -63.12
N ASP A 370 -43.58 -9.11 -62.74
CA ASP A 370 -42.98 -10.12 -63.61
C ASP A 370 -44.00 -10.87 -64.49
N GLY A 371 -45.29 -10.55 -64.36
CA GLY A 371 -46.31 -10.94 -65.33
C GLY A 371 -47.12 -12.20 -65.04
N ARG A 372 -47.24 -12.60 -63.77
CA ARG A 372 -48.02 -13.79 -63.40
C ARG A 372 -49.48 -13.42 -63.03
N ALA A 373 -50.40 -13.91 -63.87
CA ALA A 373 -51.87 -14.00 -63.75
C ALA A 373 -52.75 -12.72 -63.73
N THR A 374 -52.43 -11.62 -63.04
CA THR A 374 -53.37 -10.46 -62.90
C THR A 374 -52.87 -9.11 -63.39
N VAL A 375 -51.55 -8.96 -63.58
CA VAL A 375 -50.90 -7.73 -64.07
C VAL A 375 -49.89 -8.15 -65.13
N ARG A 376 -49.86 -7.47 -66.29
CA ARG A 376 -48.92 -7.82 -67.38
C ARG A 376 -47.48 -7.56 -66.93
N ARG A 377 -46.55 -8.35 -67.47
CA ARG A 377 -45.12 -8.18 -67.22
C ARG A 377 -44.68 -6.76 -67.57
N GLY A 378 -43.91 -6.12 -66.70
CA GLY A 378 -43.41 -4.77 -66.88
C GLY A 378 -44.42 -3.65 -66.59
N GLU A 379 -45.65 -3.98 -66.19
CA GLU A 379 -46.60 -2.97 -65.72
C GLU A 379 -46.32 -2.62 -64.27
N ARG A 380 -46.45 -1.32 -63.94
CA ARG A 380 -46.33 -0.81 -62.58
C ARG A 380 -47.47 -1.37 -61.73
N LEU A 381 -47.12 -1.88 -60.55
CA LEU A 381 -48.07 -2.41 -59.60
C LEU A 381 -48.87 -1.27 -58.96
N PRO A 382 -50.19 -1.43 -58.76
CA PRO A 382 -51.00 -0.42 -58.09
C PRO A 382 -50.57 -0.19 -56.63
N THR A 383 -50.79 1.02 -56.14
CA THR A 383 -50.70 1.37 -54.71
C THR A 383 -51.49 0.38 -53.84
N GLY A 384 -50.88 -0.08 -52.75
CA GLY A 384 -51.53 -0.96 -51.79
C GLY A 384 -50.56 -1.91 -51.08
N THR A 385 -51.14 -2.81 -50.30
CA THR A 385 -50.40 -3.81 -49.53
C THR A 385 -50.14 -5.07 -50.36
N TYR A 386 -48.87 -5.47 -50.35
CA TYR A 386 -48.30 -6.69 -50.88
C TYR A 386 -47.69 -7.48 -49.73
N TYR A 387 -47.32 -8.72 -49.99
CA TYR A 387 -46.71 -9.62 -49.01
C TYR A 387 -45.41 -10.15 -49.58
N TYR A 388 -44.37 -10.28 -48.77
CA TYR A 388 -43.11 -10.85 -49.20
C TYR A 388 -42.77 -12.12 -48.44
N ILE A 389 -41.97 -12.97 -49.08
CA ILE A 389 -41.23 -14.06 -48.47
C ILE A 389 -39.78 -13.89 -48.90
N ILE A 390 -38.87 -13.89 -47.94
CA ILE A 390 -37.43 -13.83 -48.16
C ILE A 390 -36.83 -15.10 -47.53
N GLU A 391 -36.17 -15.90 -48.35
CA GLU A 391 -35.42 -17.08 -47.93
C GLU A 391 -33.95 -16.80 -48.16
N TYR A 392 -33.10 -17.10 -47.19
CA TYR A 392 -31.66 -16.87 -47.29
C TYR A 392 -30.97 -17.89 -46.39
N ALA A 393 -29.89 -18.46 -46.90
CA ALA A 393 -29.08 -19.40 -46.15
C ALA A 393 -27.96 -18.65 -45.47
N ASP A 394 -27.79 -18.90 -44.18
CA ASP A 394 -26.57 -18.52 -43.48
C ASP A 394 -25.38 -19.18 -44.21
N PRO A 395 -24.43 -18.40 -44.74
CA PRO A 395 -23.38 -18.91 -45.63
C PRO A 395 -22.42 -19.88 -44.92
N ASP A 396 -22.38 -19.83 -43.59
CA ASP A 396 -21.42 -20.58 -42.77
C ASP A 396 -22.04 -21.89 -42.26
N THR A 397 -23.30 -21.86 -41.84
CA THR A 397 -24.01 -23.04 -41.30
C THR A 397 -24.84 -23.78 -42.35
N GLY A 398 -25.17 -23.12 -43.47
CA GLY A 398 -26.17 -23.59 -44.43
C GLY A 398 -27.60 -23.60 -43.89
N GLU A 399 -27.85 -23.04 -42.70
CA GLU A 399 -29.17 -22.94 -42.11
C GLU A 399 -30.04 -22.01 -42.96
N VAL A 400 -31.16 -22.53 -43.47
CA VAL A 400 -32.11 -21.74 -44.26
C VAL A 400 -33.04 -20.97 -43.34
N ARG A 401 -32.91 -19.65 -43.35
CA ARG A 401 -33.79 -18.71 -42.66
C ARG A 401 -34.89 -18.20 -43.59
N ARG A 402 -36.05 -17.89 -43.02
CA ARG A 402 -37.21 -17.39 -43.76
C ARG A 402 -37.91 -16.26 -43.03
N LYS A 403 -37.98 -15.08 -43.66
CA LYS A 403 -38.80 -13.95 -43.21
C LYS A 403 -40.01 -13.77 -44.12
N ALA A 404 -41.16 -13.44 -43.53
CA ALA A 404 -42.37 -13.12 -44.28
C ALA A 404 -43.15 -12.01 -43.59
N SER A 405 -43.56 -11.01 -44.34
CA SER A 405 -44.39 -9.90 -43.84
C SER A 405 -45.07 -9.18 -45.00
N PHE A 406 -45.49 -7.93 -44.78
CA PHE A 406 -46.10 -7.08 -45.79
C PHE A 406 -45.14 -6.00 -46.32
N LEU A 407 -45.40 -5.55 -47.54
CA LEU A 407 -44.79 -4.40 -48.20
C LEU A 407 -45.90 -3.45 -48.65
N TYR A 408 -45.79 -2.18 -48.30
CA TYR A 408 -46.71 -1.15 -48.76
C TYR A 408 -46.08 -0.37 -49.92
N ILE A 409 -46.71 -0.45 -51.09
CA ILE A 409 -46.35 0.37 -52.25
C ILE A 409 -47.25 1.60 -52.22
N ASN A 410 -46.66 2.79 -52.11
CA ASN A 410 -47.36 4.07 -52.17
C ASN A 410 -47.42 4.62 -53.60
#